data_AF-A0A1K2C9S9-F1
#
_entry.id   AF-A0A1K2C9S9-F1
#
_cell.length_a   1.000
_cell.length_b   1.000
_cell.length_c   1.000
_cell.angle_alpha   90.00
_cell.angle_beta   90.00
_cell.angle_gamma   90.00
#
_symmetry.space_group_name_H-M   'P 1'
#
loop_
_entity.id
_entity.type
_entity.pdbx_description
1 polymer ?
#
loop_
_entity_poly.entity_id
_entity_poly.type
_entity_poly.pdbx_seq_one_letter_code
_entity_poly.pdbx_strand_id
1 'polypeptide(L)'
;MLSRTPPPSPNLTCVLALRGEPNRPGEKLAGVDQRPFRAGKSSVTDRLTRIVGKIIFFDPEEAGFHLRAWVPMPESGNFQELACWRDVVAQSCAAFVRHYPDHLLVVPMTVVNDAYRREISDIIRKDTDDVLHFRLSVGGELHAQRITDQVVHPDDPVRDAEVKTWRLAQIDSAMACEGRLGADTVVLLTDDAGPRQLAERILTEVNG
;
A
#
# COMPACT_ATOMS: atom_id res chain seq x y z
N MET A 1 -25.30 -7.25 -17.24
CA MET A 1 -24.22 -8.07 -16.66
C MET A 1 -23.43 -7.13 -15.76
N LEU A 2 -23.69 -7.14 -14.45
CA LEU A 2 -23.08 -6.18 -13.52
C LEU A 2 -21.57 -6.47 -13.44
N SER A 3 -20.78 -5.49 -13.87
CA SER A 3 -19.32 -5.49 -13.75
C SER A 3 -18.95 -5.64 -12.28
N ARG A 4 -18.52 -6.85 -11.88
CA ARG A 4 -18.03 -7.16 -10.54
C ARG A 4 -16.66 -6.50 -10.35
N THR A 5 -16.66 -5.27 -9.85
CA THR A 5 -15.47 -4.65 -9.24
C THR A 5 -14.98 -5.57 -8.11
N PRO A 6 -13.74 -6.09 -8.16
CA PRO A 6 -13.16 -6.73 -7.00
C PRO A 6 -13.02 -5.70 -5.88
N PRO A 7 -13.19 -6.15 -4.65
CA PRO A 7 -13.11 -5.31 -3.47
C PRO A 7 -11.66 -4.93 -3.12
N PRO A 8 -11.45 -3.94 -2.23
CA PRO A 8 -10.11 -3.56 -1.78
C PRO A 8 -9.39 -4.75 -1.12
N SER A 9 -8.07 -4.80 -1.32
CA SER A 9 -7.19 -5.87 -0.86
C SER A 9 -7.29 -6.16 0.65
N PRO A 10 -7.05 -7.41 1.11
CA PRO A 10 -6.95 -7.73 2.54
C PRO A 10 -5.86 -6.87 3.20
N ASN A 11 -5.95 -6.64 4.51
CA ASN A 11 -5.18 -5.67 5.29
C ASN A 11 -3.66 -5.93 5.41
N LEU A 12 -3.05 -6.67 4.47
CA LEU A 12 -1.60 -6.70 4.27
C LEU A 12 -1.17 -5.51 3.43
N THR A 13 -0.97 -4.36 4.07
CA THR A 13 -0.37 -3.23 3.36
C THR A 13 1.12 -3.51 3.21
N CYS A 14 1.60 -3.67 1.97
CA CYS A 14 2.99 -3.40 1.67
C CYS A 14 3.14 -1.88 1.60
N VAL A 15 3.91 -1.30 2.52
CA VAL A 15 4.29 0.11 2.41
C VAL A 15 5.61 0.14 1.68
N LEU A 16 5.63 0.71 0.47
CA LEU A 16 6.89 1.17 -0.10
C LEU A 16 7.22 2.51 0.56
N ALA A 17 8.36 2.60 1.24
CA ALA A 17 8.89 3.87 1.68
C ALA A 17 10.18 4.16 0.92
N LEU A 18 10.26 5.34 0.32
CA LEU A 18 11.48 5.80 -0.34
C LEU A 18 12.06 6.96 0.46
N ARG A 19 13.31 6.82 0.92
CA ARG A 19 13.97 7.82 1.75
C ARG A 19 14.09 9.12 0.95
N GLY A 20 13.66 10.22 1.56
CA GLY A 20 13.98 11.56 1.08
C GLY A 20 15.25 12.09 1.77
N GLU A 21 15.97 13.00 1.12
CA GLU A 21 17.08 13.71 1.75
C GLU A 21 16.62 14.45 3.03
N PRO A 22 17.42 14.48 4.10
CA PRO A 22 17.03 15.09 5.36
C PRO A 22 16.71 16.59 5.19
N ASN A 23 15.61 17.03 5.82
CA ASN A 23 15.18 18.41 5.80
C ASN A 23 16.27 19.37 6.34
N ARG A 24 16.51 20.49 5.64
CA ARG A 24 17.23 21.61 6.23
C ARG A 24 16.37 22.23 7.35
N PRO A 25 16.93 22.56 8.52
CA PRO A 25 16.16 23.17 9.60
C PRO A 25 15.53 24.49 9.15
N GLY A 26 14.19 24.57 9.17
CA GLY A 26 13.44 25.83 8.99
C GLY A 26 12.46 25.89 7.81
N GLU A 27 12.43 24.93 6.88
CA GLU A 27 11.44 24.92 5.79
C GLU A 27 10.12 24.27 6.24
N LYS A 28 9.08 25.09 6.41
CA LYS A 28 7.70 24.64 6.58
C LYS A 28 6.96 24.89 5.27
N LEU A 29 6.82 23.86 4.43
CA LEU A 29 5.94 23.91 3.26
C LEU A 29 4.53 23.50 3.66
N ALA A 30 3.53 24.15 3.06
CA ALA A 30 2.12 23.88 3.31
C ALA A 30 1.80 22.43 2.95
N GLY A 31 1.39 21.64 3.95
CA GLY A 31 1.01 20.24 3.75
C GLY A 31 -0.20 20.15 2.84
N VAL A 32 -0.06 19.46 1.70
CA VAL A 32 -1.20 18.99 0.93
C VAL A 32 -1.82 17.85 1.76
N ASP A 33 -3.13 17.94 2.06
CA ASP A 33 -3.88 16.90 2.77
C ASP A 33 -4.06 15.67 1.86
N GLN A 34 -3.00 14.88 1.69
CA GLN A 34 -2.96 13.67 0.86
C GLN A 34 -3.39 12.47 1.71
N ARG A 35 -4.71 12.27 1.89
CA ARG A 35 -5.24 11.09 2.61
C ARG A 35 -5.54 9.97 1.62
N PRO A 36 -4.97 8.77 1.78
CA PRO A 36 -5.42 7.59 1.04
C PRO A 36 -6.85 7.24 1.46
N PHE A 37 -7.73 7.04 0.49
CA PHE A 37 -9.19 7.03 0.65
C PHE A 37 -9.78 5.75 1.30
N ARG A 38 -8.98 4.87 1.93
CA ARG A 38 -9.48 3.59 2.46
C ARG A 38 -9.15 3.30 3.92
N ALA A 39 -10.19 2.82 4.61
CA ALA A 39 -10.30 2.58 6.04
C ALA A 39 -9.17 1.70 6.61
N GLY A 40 -8.46 2.23 7.63
CA GLY A 40 -7.35 1.59 8.35
C GLY A 40 -5.98 2.18 8.04
N LYS A 41 -5.74 2.61 6.80
CA LYS A 41 -4.49 3.30 6.38
C LYS A 41 -4.43 4.74 6.91
N SER A 42 -5.59 5.40 7.05
CA SER A 42 -5.74 6.78 7.53
C SER A 42 -4.98 7.05 8.84
N SER A 43 -5.04 6.18 9.86
CA SER A 43 -4.45 6.50 11.17
C SER A 43 -2.91 6.46 11.20
N VAL A 44 -2.27 5.61 10.40
CA VAL A 44 -0.80 5.54 10.29
C VAL A 44 -0.30 6.64 9.38
N THR A 45 -0.96 6.84 8.24
CA THR A 45 -0.72 7.94 7.30
C THR A 45 -0.84 9.29 8.01
N ASP A 46 -1.94 9.55 8.72
CA ASP A 46 -2.17 10.80 9.47
C ASP A 46 -1.05 11.04 10.50
N ARG A 47 -0.52 9.96 11.09
CA ARG A 47 0.59 10.07 12.04
C ARG A 47 1.90 10.36 11.35
N LEU A 48 2.21 9.68 10.25
CA LEU A 48 3.40 9.93 9.44
C LEU A 48 3.43 11.36 8.93
N THR A 49 2.32 11.89 8.41
CA THR A 49 2.21 13.30 7.97
C THR A 49 2.48 14.30 9.10
N ARG A 50 2.09 13.97 10.33
CA ARG A 50 2.36 14.85 11.49
C ARG A 50 3.82 14.83 11.93
N ILE A 51 4.55 13.75 11.67
CA ILE A 51 5.95 13.59 12.07
C ILE A 51 6.89 14.07 10.95
N VAL A 52 6.56 13.74 9.71
CA VAL A 52 7.36 14.03 8.51
C VAL A 52 6.78 15.23 7.78
N GLY A 53 7.53 16.33 7.73
CA GLY A 53 7.06 17.57 7.09
C GLY A 53 7.00 17.54 5.56
N LYS A 54 7.71 16.60 4.92
CA LYS A 54 7.77 16.41 3.46
C LYS A 54 7.43 14.96 3.13
N ILE A 55 6.16 14.68 2.83
CA ILE A 55 5.66 13.33 2.57
C ILE A 55 4.73 13.35 1.35
N ILE A 56 4.82 12.31 0.52
CA ILE A 56 3.91 12.07 -0.60
C ILE A 56 3.22 10.73 -0.33
N PHE A 57 1.90 10.72 -0.32
CA PHE A 57 1.12 9.48 -0.31
C PHE A 57 0.63 9.19 -1.72
N PHE A 58 1.06 8.08 -2.28
CA PHE A 58 0.57 7.63 -3.58
C PHE A 58 -0.23 6.35 -3.36
N ASP A 59 -1.53 6.35 -3.65
CA ASP A 59 -2.38 5.17 -3.57
C ASP A 59 -2.49 4.48 -4.95
N PRO A 60 -1.84 3.32 -5.17
CA PRO A 60 -1.91 2.62 -6.46
C PRO A 60 -3.30 2.12 -6.85
N GLU A 61 -4.23 2.05 -5.90
CA GLU A 61 -5.62 1.70 -6.20
C GLU A 61 -6.31 2.75 -7.07
N GLU A 62 -5.90 4.02 -6.98
CA GLU A 62 -6.41 5.10 -7.84
C GLU A 62 -6.04 4.85 -9.30
N ALA A 63 -4.81 4.44 -9.58
CA ALA A 63 -4.41 4.02 -10.93
C ALA A 63 -5.23 2.82 -11.41
N GLY A 64 -5.49 1.87 -10.51
CA GLY A 64 -6.34 0.71 -10.79
C GLY A 64 -7.78 1.10 -11.12
N PHE A 65 -8.35 2.09 -10.42
CA PHE A 65 -9.70 2.59 -10.67
C PHE A 65 -9.82 3.22 -12.05
N HIS A 66 -8.86 4.06 -12.45
CA HIS A 66 -8.86 4.68 -13.77
C HIS A 66 -8.67 3.66 -14.89
N LEU A 67 -7.73 2.72 -14.74
CA LEU A 67 -7.47 1.70 -15.76
C LEU A 67 -8.68 0.81 -16.03
N ARG A 68 -9.50 0.50 -15.01
CA ARG A 68 -10.76 -0.24 -15.20
C ARG A 68 -11.71 0.43 -16.20
N ALA A 69 -11.65 1.74 -16.33
CA ALA A 69 -12.48 2.50 -17.27
C ALA A 69 -11.87 2.62 -18.67
N TRP A 70 -10.56 2.40 -18.81
CA TRP A 70 -9.82 2.69 -20.03
C TRP A 70 -9.38 1.44 -20.79
N VAL A 71 -9.16 0.32 -20.11
CA VAL A 71 -8.64 -0.91 -20.73
C VAL A 71 -9.50 -2.14 -20.36
N PRO A 72 -9.51 -3.18 -21.21
CA PRO A 72 -10.14 -4.45 -20.86
C PRO A 72 -9.55 -5.04 -19.57
N MET A 73 -10.42 -5.48 -18.67
CA MET A 73 -10.01 -6.11 -17.42
C MET A 73 -9.73 -7.61 -17.61
N PRO A 74 -8.79 -8.19 -16.85
CA PRO A 74 -8.62 -9.64 -16.77
C PRO A 74 -9.90 -10.31 -16.27
N GLU A 75 -10.08 -11.61 -16.54
CA GLU A 75 -11.25 -12.37 -16.11
C GLU A 75 -11.43 -12.38 -14.58
N SER A 76 -10.32 -12.34 -13.83
CA SER A 76 -10.34 -12.22 -12.37
C SER A 76 -10.88 -10.88 -11.87
N GLY A 77 -10.96 -9.88 -12.74
CA GLY A 77 -11.28 -8.50 -12.42
C GLY A 77 -10.16 -7.77 -11.68
N ASN A 78 -9.02 -8.40 -11.37
CA ASN A 78 -7.93 -7.81 -10.61
C ASN A 78 -7.08 -6.88 -11.49
N PHE A 79 -7.02 -5.58 -11.20
CA PHE A 79 -6.19 -4.65 -11.98
C PHE A 79 -4.69 -4.92 -11.82
N GLN A 80 -4.25 -5.59 -10.76
CA GLN A 80 -2.81 -5.84 -10.54
C GLN A 80 -2.21 -6.81 -11.56
N GLU A 81 -3.05 -7.64 -12.19
CA GLU A 81 -2.65 -8.53 -13.28
C GLU A 81 -2.36 -7.76 -14.59
N LEU A 82 -2.87 -6.54 -14.74
CA LEU A 82 -2.56 -5.69 -15.88
C LEU A 82 -1.10 -5.22 -15.81
N ALA A 83 -0.31 -5.54 -16.83
CA ALA A 83 1.05 -5.03 -16.97
C ALA A 83 1.09 -3.50 -16.95
N CYS A 84 0.13 -2.84 -17.64
CA CYS A 84 0.04 -1.39 -17.66
C CYS A 84 -0.25 -0.77 -16.27
N TRP A 85 -0.94 -1.49 -15.37
CA TRP A 85 -1.10 -1.01 -13.99
C TRP A 85 0.24 -1.00 -13.27
N ARG A 86 1.02 -2.08 -13.39
CA ARG A 86 2.36 -2.18 -12.78
C ARG A 86 3.30 -1.12 -13.33
N ASP A 87 3.26 -0.87 -14.64
CA ASP A 87 4.04 0.20 -15.28
C ASP A 87 3.65 1.58 -14.75
N VAL A 88 2.36 1.92 -14.73
CA VAL A 88 1.88 3.23 -14.25
C VAL A 88 2.30 3.45 -12.81
N VAL A 89 2.09 2.47 -11.93
CA VAL A 89 2.46 2.57 -10.52
C VAL A 89 3.96 2.77 -10.36
N ALA A 90 4.77 1.95 -11.01
CA ALA A 90 6.22 2.01 -10.86
C ALA A 90 6.80 3.30 -11.46
N GLN A 91 6.33 3.73 -12.63
CA GLN A 91 6.77 4.98 -13.27
C GLN A 91 6.34 6.22 -12.50
N SER A 92 5.15 6.21 -11.87
CA SER A 92 4.73 7.28 -10.96
C SER A 92 5.66 7.37 -9.76
N CYS A 93 5.99 6.24 -9.13
CA CYS A 93 6.95 6.22 -8.02
C CYS A 93 8.32 6.77 -8.44
N ALA A 94 8.86 6.28 -9.56
CA ALA A 94 10.13 6.76 -10.12
C ALA A 94 10.10 8.27 -10.42
N ALA A 95 9.00 8.79 -10.97
CA ALA A 95 8.82 10.22 -11.21
C ALA A 95 8.79 11.01 -9.89
N PHE A 96 8.10 10.51 -8.86
CA PHE A 96 8.07 11.18 -7.56
C PHE A 96 9.45 11.24 -6.91
N VAL A 97 10.23 10.17 -6.98
CA VAL A 97 11.62 10.16 -6.50
C VAL A 97 12.45 11.22 -7.22
N ARG A 98 12.42 11.23 -8.57
CA ARG A 98 13.22 12.16 -9.37
C ARG A 98 12.85 13.62 -9.15
N HIS A 99 11.57 13.93 -9.00
CA HIS A 99 11.08 15.30 -8.93
C HIS A 99 10.91 15.83 -7.50
N TYR A 100 10.87 14.94 -6.50
CA TYR A 100 10.71 15.29 -5.08
C TYR A 100 11.71 14.52 -4.19
N PRO A 101 13.03 14.65 -4.44
CA PRO A 101 14.06 13.87 -3.73
C PRO A 101 14.11 14.14 -2.22
N ASP A 102 13.57 15.27 -1.74
CA ASP A 102 13.50 15.61 -0.32
C ASP A 102 12.21 15.11 0.38
N HIS A 103 11.38 14.31 -0.31
CA HIS A 103 10.11 13.82 0.23
C HIS A 103 10.16 12.33 0.50
N LEU A 104 9.62 11.93 1.64
CA LEU A 104 9.30 10.52 1.90
C LEU A 104 8.12 10.12 1.01
N LEU A 105 8.33 9.23 0.04
CA LEU A 105 7.23 8.63 -0.72
C LEU A 105 6.69 7.43 0.05
N VAL A 106 5.39 7.40 0.31
CA VAL A 106 4.69 6.29 0.96
C VAL A 106 3.64 5.73 0.01
N VAL A 107 3.79 4.46 -0.36
CA VAL A 107 2.93 3.80 -1.34
C VAL A 107 2.26 2.57 -0.71
N PRO A 108 1.05 2.73 -0.12
CA PRO A 108 0.38 1.63 0.56
C PRO A 108 -0.40 0.73 -0.41
N MET A 109 0.19 -0.38 -0.82
CA MET A 109 -0.44 -1.36 -1.73
C MET A 109 -0.27 -2.80 -1.25
N THR A 110 -1.17 -3.69 -1.65
CA THR A 110 -1.08 -5.12 -1.33
C THR A 110 -0.78 -5.91 -2.60
N VAL A 111 0.47 -6.28 -2.82
CA VAL A 111 0.89 -7.10 -3.97
C VAL A 111 1.38 -8.45 -3.45
N VAL A 112 0.50 -9.46 -3.51
CA VAL A 112 0.79 -10.83 -3.03
C VAL A 112 1.60 -11.65 -4.03
N ASN A 113 1.63 -11.25 -5.30
CA ASN A 113 2.37 -11.94 -6.34
C ASN A 113 3.81 -11.40 -6.42
N ASP A 114 4.79 -12.25 -6.14
CA ASP A 114 6.22 -11.87 -6.14
C ASP A 114 6.76 -11.44 -7.50
N ALA A 115 6.22 -11.95 -8.60
CA ALA A 115 6.61 -11.49 -9.93
C ALA A 115 6.18 -10.03 -10.13
N TYR A 116 4.93 -9.71 -9.76
CA TYR A 116 4.40 -8.34 -9.88
C TYR A 116 5.14 -7.37 -8.96
N ARG A 117 5.45 -7.80 -7.74
CA ARG A 117 6.27 -7.01 -6.80
C ARG A 117 7.64 -6.70 -7.40
N ARG A 118 8.33 -7.71 -7.95
CA ARG A 118 9.65 -7.53 -8.58
C ARG A 118 9.58 -6.61 -9.79
N GLU A 119 8.61 -6.78 -10.68
CA GLU A 119 8.43 -5.88 -11.83
C GLU A 119 8.32 -4.41 -11.42
N ILE A 120 7.54 -4.12 -10.37
CA ILE A 120 7.39 -2.76 -9.83
C ILE A 120 8.71 -2.27 -9.23
N SER A 121 9.33 -3.06 -8.35
CA SER A 121 10.59 -2.69 -7.69
C SER A 121 11.73 -2.47 -8.68
N ASP A 122 11.87 -3.33 -9.69
CA ASP A 122 12.96 -3.27 -10.67
C ASP A 122 12.86 -2.03 -11.56
N ILE A 123 11.66 -1.51 -11.80
CA ILE A 123 11.48 -0.23 -12.49
C ILE A 123 11.90 0.92 -11.57
N ILE A 124 11.44 0.93 -10.31
CA ILE A 124 11.75 2.00 -9.34
C ILE A 124 13.25 2.05 -9.05
N ARG A 125 13.91 0.89 -8.98
CA ARG A 125 15.36 0.76 -8.72
C ARG A 125 16.26 1.35 -9.78
N LYS A 126 15.73 1.68 -10.95
CA LYS A 126 16.49 2.42 -11.98
C LYS A 126 16.75 3.86 -11.56
N ASP A 127 15.95 4.41 -10.66
CA ASP A 127 16.01 5.80 -10.21
C ASP A 127 16.49 5.93 -8.76
N THR A 128 16.39 4.90 -7.92
CA THR A 128 16.87 4.93 -6.52
C THR A 128 17.11 3.53 -5.94
N ASP A 129 18.16 3.38 -5.13
CA ASP A 129 18.39 2.17 -4.33
C ASP A 129 17.72 2.21 -2.95
N ASP A 130 17.16 3.35 -2.55
CA ASP A 130 16.57 3.60 -1.22
C ASP A 130 15.13 3.08 -1.10
N VAL A 131 14.90 1.86 -1.60
CA VAL A 131 13.59 1.22 -1.68
C VAL A 131 13.37 0.30 -0.48
N LEU A 132 12.58 0.74 0.49
CA LEU A 132 12.20 -0.07 1.65
C LEU A 132 10.81 -0.68 1.46
N HIS A 133 10.76 -2.01 1.52
CA HIS A 133 9.52 -2.77 1.47
C HIS A 133 9.10 -3.16 2.88
N PHE A 134 7.97 -2.65 3.35
CA PHE A 134 7.41 -3.07 4.63
C PHE A 134 6.25 -4.02 4.41
N ARG A 135 6.25 -5.19 5.05
CA ARG A 135 5.06 -6.03 5.17
C ARG A 135 4.46 -5.87 6.56
N LEU A 136 3.20 -5.45 6.62
CA LEU A 136 2.43 -5.49 7.85
C LEU A 136 1.88 -6.90 8.06
N SER A 137 2.42 -7.64 9.03
CA SER A 137 1.89 -8.96 9.39
C SER A 137 0.96 -8.88 10.59
N VAL A 138 -0.13 -9.63 10.52
CA VAL A 138 -1.11 -9.83 11.57
C VAL A 138 -1.47 -11.30 11.59
N GLY A 139 -1.62 -11.89 12.78
CA GLY A 139 -2.04 -13.29 12.93
C GLY A 139 -3.32 -13.58 12.14
N GLY A 140 -3.39 -14.73 11.47
CA GLY A 140 -4.49 -15.08 10.55
C GLY A 140 -5.89 -14.97 11.17
N GLU A 141 -6.04 -15.39 12.43
CA GLU A 141 -7.30 -15.28 13.18
C GLU A 141 -7.70 -13.83 13.43
N LEU A 142 -6.77 -12.99 13.87
CA LEU A 142 -7.01 -11.56 14.10
C LEU A 142 -7.27 -10.83 12.78
N HIS A 143 -6.65 -11.26 11.67
CA HIS A 143 -6.93 -10.74 10.34
C HIS A 143 -8.37 -11.04 9.90
N ALA A 144 -8.79 -12.30 10.03
CA ALA A 144 -10.13 -12.74 9.68
C ALA A 144 -11.19 -12.02 10.51
N GLN A 145 -10.93 -11.84 11.81
CA GLN A 145 -11.80 -11.09 12.71
C GLN A 145 -11.95 -9.64 12.26
N ARG A 146 -10.83 -8.93 12.01
CA ARG A 146 -10.86 -7.53 11.51
C ARG A 146 -11.61 -7.38 10.19
N ILE A 147 -11.50 -8.34 9.26
CA ILE A 147 -12.26 -8.32 8.00
C ILE A 147 -13.75 -8.48 8.26
N THR A 148 -14.12 -9.39 9.15
CA THR A 148 -15.52 -9.69 9.47
C THR A 148 -16.21 -8.49 10.14
N ASP A 149 -15.52 -7.84 11.08
CA ASP A 149 -16.04 -6.71 11.86
C ASP A 149 -16.11 -5.39 11.05
N GLN A 150 -15.32 -5.27 9.99
CA GLN A 150 -15.26 -4.04 9.19
C GLN A 150 -16.46 -3.92 8.24
N VAL A 151 -17.17 -2.79 8.28
CA VAL A 151 -18.16 -2.44 7.24
C VAL A 151 -17.52 -1.45 6.28
N VAL A 152 -17.38 -1.86 5.01
CA VAL A 152 -16.77 -1.08 3.93
C VAL A 152 -17.85 -0.37 3.10
N HIS A 153 -18.99 -1.03 2.87
CA HIS A 153 -20.11 -0.49 2.11
C HIS A 153 -21.39 -0.50 2.96
N PRO A 154 -21.58 0.50 3.85
CA PRO A 154 -22.74 0.54 4.75
C PRO A 154 -24.07 0.63 4.00
N ASP A 155 -24.07 1.29 2.83
CA ASP A 155 -25.25 1.49 2.00
C ASP A 155 -25.54 0.32 1.04
N ASP A 156 -24.64 -0.68 0.96
CA ASP A 156 -24.77 -1.84 0.06
C ASP A 156 -24.30 -3.14 0.77
N PRO A 157 -25.17 -3.76 1.58
CA PRO A 157 -24.82 -4.95 2.36
C PRO A 157 -24.43 -6.17 1.53
N VAL A 158 -24.98 -6.30 0.31
CA VAL A 158 -24.67 -7.40 -0.60
C VAL A 158 -23.23 -7.25 -1.09
N ARG A 159 -22.86 -6.04 -1.51
CA ARG A 159 -21.50 -5.72 -1.91
C ARG A 159 -20.52 -5.84 -0.74
N ASP A 160 -20.89 -5.40 0.46
CA ASP A 160 -20.08 -5.57 1.67
C ASP A 160 -19.78 -7.05 1.98
N ALA A 161 -20.78 -7.93 1.83
CA ALA A 161 -20.59 -9.36 1.99
C ALA A 161 -19.68 -9.96 0.91
N GLU A 162 -19.87 -9.62 -0.37
CA GLU A 162 -18.99 -10.05 -1.46
C GLU A 162 -17.54 -9.59 -1.23
N VAL A 163 -17.37 -8.36 -0.72
CA VAL A 163 -16.08 -7.79 -0.32
C VAL A 163 -15.40 -8.64 0.73
N LYS A 164 -16.12 -8.97 1.80
CA LYS A 164 -15.60 -9.79 2.91
C LYS A 164 -15.21 -11.18 2.46
N THR A 165 -16.07 -11.87 1.71
CA THR A 165 -15.80 -13.22 1.20
C THR A 165 -14.51 -13.26 0.39
N TRP A 166 -14.34 -12.31 -0.53
CA TRP A 166 -13.11 -12.23 -1.32
C TRP A 166 -11.90 -11.94 -0.44
N ARG A 167 -11.99 -11.01 0.53
CA ARG A 167 -10.85 -10.66 1.42
C ARG A 167 -10.44 -11.83 2.32
N LEU A 168 -11.39 -12.60 2.82
CA LEU A 168 -11.14 -13.83 3.59
C LEU A 168 -10.44 -14.89 2.74
N ALA A 169 -10.87 -15.10 1.50
CA ALA A 169 -10.25 -16.06 0.58
C ALA A 169 -8.79 -15.73 0.23
N GLN A 170 -8.37 -14.48 0.42
CA GLN A 170 -7.00 -14.07 0.19
C GLN A 170 -6.07 -14.33 1.39
N ILE A 171 -6.58 -14.58 2.61
CA ILE A 171 -5.76 -14.68 3.83
C ILE A 171 -4.69 -15.76 3.71
N ASP A 172 -5.05 -16.97 3.30
CA ASP A 172 -4.11 -18.09 3.23
C ASP A 172 -2.98 -17.82 2.23
N SER A 173 -3.33 -17.27 1.06
CA SER A 173 -2.35 -16.88 0.05
C SER A 173 -1.42 -15.78 0.56
N ALA A 174 -1.98 -14.83 1.30
CA ALA A 174 -1.26 -13.76 1.97
C ALA A 174 -0.26 -14.32 2.99
N MET A 175 -0.70 -15.18 3.92
CA MET A 175 0.14 -15.79 4.95
C MET A 175 1.22 -16.68 4.34
N ALA A 176 0.90 -17.45 3.30
CA ALA A 176 1.86 -18.29 2.58
C ALA A 176 2.98 -17.49 1.86
N CYS A 177 2.80 -16.18 1.66
CA CYS A 177 3.86 -15.33 1.12
C CYS A 177 4.95 -14.97 2.16
N GLU A 178 4.76 -15.24 3.47
CA GLU A 178 5.78 -14.90 4.49
C GLU A 178 7.12 -15.58 4.24
N GLY A 179 7.11 -16.84 3.80
CA GLY A 179 8.34 -17.57 3.45
C GLY A 179 8.98 -17.18 2.12
N ARG A 180 8.39 -16.24 1.35
CA ARG A 180 8.83 -15.85 0.00
C ARG A 180 9.27 -14.39 -0.12
N LEU A 181 9.26 -13.67 0.99
CA LEU A 181 9.70 -12.27 1.01
C LEU A 181 11.20 -12.20 0.71
N GLY A 182 11.59 -11.21 -0.10
CA GLY A 182 12.99 -10.98 -0.40
C GLY A 182 13.73 -10.44 0.82
N ALA A 183 15.06 -10.52 0.82
CA ALA A 183 15.90 -9.97 1.89
C ALA A 183 15.73 -8.45 2.09
N ASP A 184 15.12 -7.78 1.11
CA ASP A 184 14.80 -6.35 1.06
C ASP A 184 13.46 -5.99 1.75
N THR A 185 12.75 -6.98 2.30
CA THR A 185 11.43 -6.77 2.92
C THR A 185 11.52 -6.80 4.45
N VAL A 186 11.24 -5.67 5.08
CA VAL A 186 11.09 -5.54 6.52
C VAL A 186 9.68 -6.00 6.93
N VAL A 187 9.60 -7.00 7.79
CA VAL A 187 8.32 -7.47 8.35
C VAL A 187 8.02 -6.74 9.65
N LEU A 188 6.92 -5.99 9.69
CA LEU A 188 6.43 -5.31 10.87
C LEU A 188 5.22 -6.06 11.44
N LEU A 189 5.38 -6.65 12.62
CA LEU A 189 4.29 -7.28 13.36
C LEU A 189 3.33 -6.22 13.89
N THR A 190 2.02 -6.41 13.62
CA THR A 190 0.96 -5.45 13.95
C THR A 190 -0.05 -5.97 14.98
N ASP A 191 0.20 -7.15 15.55
CA ASP A 191 -0.71 -7.81 16.50
C ASP A 191 -1.00 -6.92 17.73
N ASP A 192 0.05 -6.30 18.28
CA ASP A 192 -0.04 -5.44 19.47
C ASP A 192 0.26 -3.96 19.19
N ALA A 193 0.52 -3.60 17.93
CA ALA A 193 0.99 -2.26 17.57
C ALA A 193 -0.17 -1.33 17.21
N GLY A 194 -0.35 -0.26 17.99
CA GLY A 194 -1.23 0.84 17.60
C GLY A 194 -0.68 1.61 16.38
N PRO A 195 -1.52 2.36 15.64
CA PRO A 195 -1.09 3.11 14.45
C PRO A 195 0.12 4.04 14.68
N ARG A 196 0.23 4.60 15.87
CA ARG A 196 1.37 5.44 16.27
C ARG A 196 2.69 4.68 16.34
N GLN A 197 2.69 3.54 17.02
CA GLN A 197 3.89 2.71 17.16
C GLN A 197 4.33 2.18 15.80
N LEU A 198 3.38 1.87 14.92
CA LEU A 198 3.70 1.42 13.58
C LEU A 198 4.35 2.54 12.73
N ALA A 199 3.81 3.76 12.79
CA ALA A 199 4.43 4.91 12.14
C ALA A 199 5.86 5.17 12.67
N GLU A 200 6.06 5.09 13.99
CA GLU A 200 7.37 5.26 14.62
C GLU A 200 8.36 4.16 14.17
N ARG A 201 7.91 2.89 14.09
CA ARG A 201 8.73 1.78 13.56
C ARG A 201 9.12 1.96 12.11
N ILE A 202 8.19 2.34 11.24
CA ILE A 202 8.46 2.64 9.83
C ILE A 202 9.54 3.74 9.74
N LEU A 203 9.43 4.79 10.54
CA LEU A 203 10.41 5.88 10.53
C LEU A 203 11.78 5.49 11.07
N THR A 204 11.86 4.59 12.05
CA THR A 204 13.14 4.05 12.52
C THR A 204 13.86 3.34 11.38
N GLU A 205 13.17 2.46 10.65
CA GLU A 205 13.74 1.72 9.52
C GLU A 205 14.07 2.65 8.34
N VAL A 206 13.22 3.66 8.08
CA VAL A 206 13.49 4.69 7.07
C VAL A 206 14.70 5.56 7.44
N ASN A 207 15.09 5.68 8.71
CA ASN A 207 16.22 6.54 9.15
C ASN A 207 17.51 5.77 9.52
N GLY A 208 17.46 4.44 9.61
CA GLY A 208 18.60 3.56 9.89
C GLY A 208 19.49 3.34 8.67
#